data_AF-A0A972VKG0-F1
#
_entry.id   AF-A0A972VKG0-F1
#
_cell.length_a   1.000
_cell.length_b   1.000
_cell.length_c   1.000
_cell.angle_alpha   90.00
_cell.angle_beta   90.00
_cell.angle_gamma   90.00
#
_symmetry.space_group_name_H-M   'P 1'
#
loop_
_entity.id
_entity.type
_entity.pdbx_description
1 polymer ?
#
loop_
_entity_poly.entity_id
_entity_poly.type
_entity_poly.pdbx_seq_one_letter_code
_entity_poly.pdbx_strand_id
1 'polypeptide(L)'
;MDLLSGSWPGEIFLFKGGPGRTFDKPVMLKDKQGEIINIGGGISERPNGGLLITGSAKFETTDEGTFVMYRGKRIKSSPDKPLATTGSASTVRAVDWDADGDLDLIVGNIKGDVVWIPNEGTPKDYAFGEPVQLKADNRPLKASSGRAGPFVADWDGDGDLDLLVGAENGSVSLYKNKGSRTSPKLTAAKQIVPPGKVTYGPSAPKGVRRGNRAKICVADWNGDGHLDLLVGDMTTQKPDLPEPTAAQEAEYARIRKDLEPVNQRYSELIDKLMGNSRVRTEAEQKKVQEELSEVGDRMQAMREKLPREYDTHGWVWLFLRKP
;
A
#
# COMPACT_ATOMS: atom_id res chain seq x y z
N MET A 1 -8.97 -17.21 -16.62
CA MET A 1 -9.10 -15.80 -16.18
C MET A 1 -7.75 -15.40 -15.67
N ASP A 2 -7.24 -14.26 -16.13
CA ASP A 2 -5.94 -13.74 -15.71
C ASP A 2 -6.12 -12.81 -14.50
N LEU A 3 -5.06 -12.63 -13.73
CA LEU A 3 -5.03 -11.75 -12.57
C LEU A 3 -3.89 -10.75 -12.69
N LEU A 4 -4.19 -9.48 -12.42
CA LEU A 4 -3.19 -8.43 -12.26
C LEU A 4 -3.04 -8.07 -10.80
N SER A 5 -1.80 -7.87 -10.38
CA SER A 5 -1.45 -7.42 -9.04
C SER A 5 -0.41 -6.33 -9.11
N GLY A 6 -0.66 -5.23 -8.40
CA GLY A 6 0.37 -4.24 -8.10
C GLY A 6 1.03 -4.67 -6.80
N SER A 7 2.34 -4.84 -6.82
CA SER A 7 3.08 -5.24 -5.62
C SER A 7 3.83 -4.05 -5.05
N TRP A 8 4.02 -4.09 -3.73
CA TRP A 8 5.19 -3.46 -3.17
C TRP A 8 6.42 -4.24 -3.65
N PRO A 9 7.46 -3.62 -4.20
CA PRO A 9 7.76 -2.17 -4.12
C PRO A 9 7.44 -1.27 -5.33
N GLY A 10 6.77 -1.70 -6.39
CA GLY A 10 6.39 -0.79 -7.48
C GLY A 10 6.01 -1.47 -8.79
N GLU A 11 6.19 -2.78 -8.86
CA GLU A 11 6.04 -3.60 -10.05
C GLU A 11 4.60 -4.09 -10.22
N ILE A 12 4.25 -4.36 -11.47
CA ILE A 12 2.97 -4.92 -11.85
C ILE A 12 3.20 -6.36 -12.31
N PHE A 13 2.46 -7.28 -11.72
CA PHE A 13 2.53 -8.71 -12.01
C PHE A 13 1.28 -9.17 -12.74
N LEU A 14 1.49 -9.95 -13.79
CA LEU A 14 0.46 -10.71 -14.48
C LEU A 14 0.56 -12.19 -14.11
N PHE A 15 -0.56 -12.75 -13.69
CA PHE A 15 -0.77 -14.17 -13.43
C PHE A 15 -1.69 -14.69 -14.52
N LYS A 16 -1.14 -15.49 -15.45
CA LYS A 16 -1.93 -16.08 -16.52
C LYS A 16 -2.73 -17.26 -15.96
N GLY A 17 -4.02 -17.30 -16.28
CA GLY A 17 -4.90 -18.37 -15.85
C GLY A 17 -4.59 -19.67 -16.58
N GLY A 18 -4.38 -20.75 -15.82
CA GLY A 18 -4.14 -22.09 -16.31
C GLY A 18 -5.34 -23.03 -16.11
N PRO A 19 -5.20 -24.30 -16.51
CA PRO A 19 -6.20 -25.34 -16.28
C PRO A 19 -6.56 -25.47 -14.79
N GLY A 20 -7.78 -25.92 -14.50
CA GLY A 20 -8.20 -26.22 -13.12
C GLY A 20 -8.28 -25.00 -12.19
N ARG A 21 -8.45 -23.78 -12.73
CA ARG A 21 -8.47 -22.51 -11.96
C ARG A 21 -7.15 -22.24 -11.24
N THR A 22 -6.04 -22.66 -11.85
CA THR A 22 -4.68 -22.37 -11.37
C THR A 22 -4.11 -21.14 -12.10
N PHE A 23 -2.95 -20.67 -11.67
CA PHE A 23 -2.20 -19.61 -12.34
C PHE A 23 -0.78 -20.07 -12.62
N ASP A 24 -0.25 -19.65 -13.77
CA ASP A 24 1.17 -19.77 -14.07
C ASP A 24 2.02 -18.91 -13.10
N LYS A 25 3.33 -19.13 -13.13
CA LYS A 25 4.28 -18.27 -12.40
C LYS A 25 4.07 -16.81 -12.81
N PRO A 26 4.06 -15.87 -11.85
CA PRO A 26 3.84 -14.47 -12.16
C PRO A 26 4.96 -13.93 -13.05
N VAL A 27 4.57 -13.08 -14.00
CA VAL A 27 5.50 -12.33 -14.85
C VAL A 27 5.38 -10.84 -14.53
N MET A 28 6.52 -10.16 -14.40
CA MET A 28 6.53 -8.70 -14.30
C MET A 28 6.19 -8.12 -15.68
N LEU A 29 5.23 -7.20 -15.72
CA LEU A 29 4.91 -6.49 -16.95
C LEU A 29 6.04 -5.55 -17.35
N LYS A 30 6.21 -5.44 -18.66
CA LYS A 30 7.24 -4.63 -19.30
C LYS A 30 6.60 -3.61 -20.22
N ASP A 31 7.26 -2.47 -20.36
CA ASP A 31 6.92 -1.47 -21.37
C ASP A 31 7.33 -1.94 -22.77
N LYS A 32 6.98 -1.14 -23.78
CA LYS A 32 7.32 -1.39 -25.19
C LYS A 32 8.83 -1.42 -25.48
N GLN A 33 9.68 -0.93 -24.57
CA GLN A 33 11.14 -1.02 -24.66
C GLN A 33 11.69 -2.28 -24.00
N GLY A 34 10.84 -3.09 -23.37
CA GLY A 34 11.23 -4.32 -22.67
C GLY A 34 11.71 -4.09 -21.24
N GLU A 35 11.58 -2.88 -20.71
CA GLU A 35 11.92 -2.52 -19.34
C GLU A 35 10.76 -2.78 -18.38
N ILE A 36 11.05 -3.11 -17.12
CA ILE A 36 9.99 -3.40 -16.13
C ILE A 36 9.20 -2.12 -15.84
N ILE A 37 7.87 -2.20 -15.98
CA ILE A 37 6.95 -1.12 -15.61
C ILE A 37 7.02 -0.92 -14.09
N ASN A 38 7.38 0.29 -13.68
CA ASN A 38 7.57 0.63 -12.26
C ASN A 38 6.84 1.93 -11.90
N ILE A 39 5.74 1.80 -11.18
CA ILE A 39 4.80 2.90 -10.92
C ILE A 39 5.06 3.55 -9.58
N GLY A 40 6.20 4.24 -9.57
CA GLY A 40 6.65 5.06 -8.46
C GLY A 40 7.96 4.58 -7.86
N GLY A 41 8.66 3.67 -8.53
CA GLY A 41 10.06 3.38 -8.28
C GLY A 41 11.00 4.32 -9.04
N GLY A 42 12.25 4.44 -8.57
CA GLY A 42 13.22 5.41 -9.05
C GLY A 42 14.29 5.70 -7.99
N ILE A 43 15.28 6.50 -8.36
CA ILE A 43 16.29 7.01 -7.43
C ILE A 43 15.95 8.47 -7.18
N SER A 44 15.83 8.86 -5.92
CA SER A 44 15.56 10.24 -5.51
C SER A 44 16.50 10.68 -4.40
N GLU A 45 16.87 11.95 -4.39
CA GLU A 45 17.67 12.51 -3.30
C GLU A 45 16.78 12.78 -2.08
N ARG A 46 17.29 12.40 -0.91
CA ARG A 46 16.67 12.73 0.36
C ARG A 46 17.05 14.15 0.75
N PRO A 47 16.16 14.88 1.47
CA PRO A 47 16.49 16.20 2.02
C PRO A 47 17.76 16.25 2.88
N ASN A 48 18.21 15.11 3.41
CA ASN A 48 19.39 14.98 4.27
C ASN A 48 20.62 14.35 3.57
N GLY A 49 20.69 14.32 2.24
CA GLY A 49 21.90 13.94 1.49
C GLY A 49 22.05 12.46 1.13
N GLY A 50 21.08 11.59 1.46
CA GLY A 50 21.06 10.18 1.02
C GLY A 50 20.31 9.94 -0.30
N LEU A 51 20.36 8.71 -0.83
CA LEU A 51 19.46 8.30 -1.92
C LEU A 51 18.33 7.42 -1.37
N LEU A 52 17.11 7.73 -1.79
CA LEU A 52 15.96 6.86 -1.65
C LEU A 52 15.71 6.15 -2.98
N ILE A 53 15.85 4.83 -2.97
CA ILE A 53 15.41 3.99 -4.07
C ILE A 53 13.97 3.62 -3.81
N THR A 54 13.05 4.12 -4.62
CA THR A 54 11.68 3.62 -4.64
C THR A 54 11.66 2.41 -5.60
N GLY A 55 11.01 1.29 -5.28
CA GLY A 55 11.01 0.07 -6.12
C GLY A 55 11.95 -1.04 -5.65
N SER A 56 11.94 -2.17 -6.36
CA SER A 56 12.68 -3.38 -5.96
C SER A 56 14.17 -3.18 -6.09
N ALA A 57 14.86 -3.42 -5.00
CA ALA A 57 16.31 -3.42 -4.96
C ALA A 57 16.80 -4.58 -4.09
N LYS A 58 17.97 -5.12 -4.42
CA LYS A 58 18.65 -6.15 -3.60
C LYS A 58 19.84 -5.51 -2.89
N PHE A 59 20.01 -5.83 -1.62
CA PHE A 59 21.20 -5.47 -0.87
C PHE A 59 22.26 -6.55 -1.01
N GLU A 60 23.50 -6.12 -1.11
CA GLU A 60 24.70 -6.95 -1.12
C GLU A 60 25.68 -6.32 -0.12
N THR A 61 26.10 -7.06 0.89
CA THR A 61 27.13 -6.61 1.84
C THR A 61 28.38 -7.44 1.63
N THR A 62 29.49 -6.77 1.37
CA THR A 62 30.83 -7.36 1.23
C THR A 62 31.81 -6.65 2.16
N ASP A 63 33.05 -7.15 2.24
CA ASP A 63 34.13 -6.51 3.00
C ASP A 63 34.44 -5.08 2.50
N GLU A 64 34.03 -4.74 1.27
CA GLU A 64 34.22 -3.41 0.68
C GLU A 64 33.08 -2.42 1.03
N GLY A 65 32.00 -2.91 1.65
CA GLY A 65 30.84 -2.14 2.07
C GLY A 65 29.50 -2.71 1.62
N THR A 66 28.43 -1.93 1.80
CA THR A 66 27.07 -2.29 1.38
C THR A 66 26.74 -1.68 0.03
N PHE A 67 26.16 -2.48 -0.86
CA PHE A 67 25.74 -2.11 -2.19
C PHE A 67 24.25 -2.38 -2.39
N VAL A 68 23.63 -1.58 -3.22
CA VAL A 68 22.26 -1.77 -3.65
C VAL A 68 22.22 -1.99 -5.15
N MET A 69 21.62 -3.11 -5.55
CA MET A 69 21.38 -3.48 -6.93
C MET A 69 19.98 -3.01 -7.32
N TYR A 70 19.91 -1.98 -8.17
CA TYR A 70 18.66 -1.44 -8.69
C TYR A 70 18.72 -1.35 -10.21
N ARG A 71 17.84 -2.08 -10.90
CA ARG A 71 17.78 -2.14 -12.38
C ARG A 71 19.15 -2.30 -13.04
N GLY A 72 19.92 -3.29 -12.59
CA GLY A 72 21.27 -3.60 -13.11
C GLY A 72 22.38 -2.64 -12.65
N LYS A 73 22.05 -1.54 -11.96
CA LYS A 73 23.04 -0.61 -11.41
C LYS A 73 23.43 -1.03 -9.99
N ARG A 74 24.73 -1.20 -9.76
CA ARG A 74 25.33 -1.43 -8.43
C ARG A 74 25.72 -0.09 -7.81
N ILE A 75 25.06 0.28 -6.71
CA ILE A 75 25.26 1.58 -6.07
C ILE A 75 25.82 1.35 -4.67
N LYS A 76 27.01 1.88 -4.39
CA LYS A 76 27.62 1.79 -3.05
C LYS A 76 26.90 2.70 -2.07
N SER A 77 26.51 2.18 -0.92
CA SER A 77 26.06 2.95 0.24
C SER A 77 27.28 3.40 1.05
N SER A 78 27.32 4.67 1.43
CA SER A 78 28.34 5.21 2.31
C SER A 78 27.70 6.00 3.47
N PRO A 79 28.45 6.29 4.54
CA PRO A 79 27.96 7.17 5.61
C PRO A 79 27.49 8.54 5.11
N ASP A 80 28.18 9.11 4.11
CA ASP A 80 27.86 10.42 3.53
C ASP A 80 26.68 10.37 2.53
N LYS A 81 26.44 9.20 1.93
CA LYS A 81 25.35 8.96 0.96
C LYS A 81 24.62 7.66 1.29
N PRO A 82 23.88 7.61 2.41
CA PRO A 82 23.19 6.41 2.83
C PRO A 82 22.08 6.06 1.83
N LEU A 83 21.94 4.77 1.54
CA LEU A 83 20.87 4.25 0.68
C LEU A 83 19.77 3.62 1.54
N ALA A 84 18.51 3.84 1.16
CA ALA A 84 17.47 2.88 1.54
C ALA A 84 16.44 2.71 0.43
N THR A 85 15.76 1.58 0.50
CA THR A 85 14.67 1.24 -0.41
C THR A 85 13.31 1.52 0.24
N THR A 86 12.35 1.96 -0.55
CA THR A 86 10.92 1.90 -0.23
C THR A 86 10.18 1.52 -1.50
N GLY A 87 8.87 1.36 -1.43
CA GLY A 87 8.07 1.02 -2.59
C GLY A 87 6.76 1.79 -2.62
N SER A 88 6.10 1.84 -3.78
CA SER A 88 5.06 2.84 -3.99
C SER A 88 3.84 2.44 -4.81
N ALA A 89 3.86 1.38 -5.61
CA ALA A 89 2.62 0.90 -6.23
C ALA A 89 1.67 0.37 -5.14
N SER A 90 0.39 0.74 -5.22
CA SER A 90 -0.62 0.31 -4.25
C SER A 90 -1.72 -0.55 -4.85
N THR A 91 -2.14 -0.28 -6.09
CA THR A 91 -3.26 -0.98 -6.76
C THR A 91 -3.14 -0.78 -8.28
N VAL A 92 -3.49 -1.79 -9.08
CA VAL A 92 -3.59 -1.72 -10.55
C VAL A 92 -4.97 -2.18 -11.01
N ARG A 93 -5.49 -1.59 -12.08
CA ARG A 93 -6.71 -2.01 -12.76
C ARG A 93 -6.46 -2.07 -14.27
N ALA A 94 -6.83 -3.18 -14.90
CA ALA A 94 -6.94 -3.23 -16.35
C ALA A 94 -8.32 -2.76 -16.81
N VAL A 95 -8.37 -1.86 -17.78
CA VAL A 95 -9.59 -1.35 -18.39
C VAL A 95 -9.25 -0.72 -19.74
N ASP A 96 -10.17 -0.82 -20.71
CA ASP A 96 -10.11 -0.06 -21.96
C ASP A 96 -10.47 1.40 -21.66
N TRP A 97 -9.45 2.22 -21.33
CA TRP A 97 -9.64 3.56 -20.79
C TRP A 97 -9.83 4.61 -21.88
N ASP A 98 -9.18 4.46 -23.03
CA ASP A 98 -9.31 5.35 -24.19
C ASP A 98 -10.24 4.82 -25.30
N ALA A 99 -10.87 3.66 -25.08
CA ALA A 99 -11.86 3.05 -25.95
C ALA A 99 -11.30 2.63 -27.32
N ASP A 100 -10.03 2.20 -27.36
CA ASP A 100 -9.37 1.68 -28.55
C ASP A 100 -9.53 0.16 -28.75
N GLY A 101 -10.16 -0.52 -27.78
CA GLY A 101 -10.48 -1.93 -27.82
C GLY A 101 -9.42 -2.83 -27.20
N ASP A 102 -8.41 -2.25 -26.55
CA ASP A 102 -7.44 -2.98 -25.75
C ASP A 102 -7.44 -2.56 -24.28
N LEU A 103 -6.65 -3.25 -23.43
CA LEU A 103 -6.68 -3.00 -21.99
C LEU A 103 -5.47 -2.20 -21.55
N ASP A 104 -5.74 -0.97 -21.13
CA ASP A 104 -4.80 -0.10 -20.44
C ASP A 104 -4.65 -0.44 -18.96
N LEU A 105 -3.69 0.21 -18.29
CA LEU A 105 -3.53 0.13 -16.84
C LEU A 105 -3.84 1.46 -16.16
N ILE A 106 -4.76 1.43 -15.19
CA ILE A 106 -4.97 2.51 -14.22
C ILE A 106 -4.33 2.10 -12.90
N VAL A 107 -3.34 2.87 -12.46
CA VAL A 107 -2.47 2.51 -11.33
C VAL A 107 -2.49 3.58 -10.26
N GLY A 108 -2.77 3.18 -9.02
CA GLY A 108 -2.71 4.03 -7.84
C GLY A 108 -1.46 3.74 -7.01
N ASN A 109 -0.85 4.80 -6.45
CA ASN A 109 0.37 4.69 -5.65
C ASN A 109 0.16 5.08 -4.17
N ILE A 110 1.13 4.80 -3.31
CA ILE A 110 1.08 5.10 -1.86
C ILE A 110 1.08 6.60 -1.57
N LYS A 111 1.59 7.43 -2.48
CA LYS A 111 1.53 8.89 -2.34
C LYS A 111 0.12 9.41 -2.65
N GLY A 112 -0.77 8.58 -3.19
CA GLY A 112 -2.12 8.95 -3.58
C GLY A 112 -2.25 9.42 -5.03
N ASP A 113 -1.20 9.31 -5.85
CA ASP A 113 -1.30 9.61 -7.28
C ASP A 113 -2.02 8.47 -8.02
N VAL A 114 -2.71 8.82 -9.10
CA VAL A 114 -3.29 7.88 -10.06
C VAL A 114 -2.74 8.18 -11.45
N VAL A 115 -2.19 7.17 -12.11
CA VAL A 115 -1.64 7.25 -13.46
C VAL A 115 -2.38 6.30 -14.39
N TRP A 116 -2.46 6.68 -15.66
CA TRP A 116 -2.86 5.82 -16.76
C TRP A 116 -1.61 5.41 -17.53
N ILE A 117 -1.51 4.15 -17.91
CA ILE A 117 -0.45 3.63 -18.78
C ILE A 117 -1.17 3.06 -20.00
N PRO A 118 -1.07 3.73 -21.17
CA PRO A 118 -1.71 3.25 -22.37
C PRO A 118 -1.06 1.95 -22.81
N ASN A 119 -1.84 1.01 -23.30
CA ASN A 119 -1.32 -0.07 -24.12
C ASN A 119 -1.32 0.40 -25.58
N GLU A 120 -0.14 0.70 -26.11
CA GLU A 120 0.00 1.17 -27.49
C GLU A 120 0.13 0.00 -28.49
N GLY A 121 -0.19 -1.22 -28.03
CA GLY A 121 -0.03 -2.47 -28.76
C GLY A 121 -1.36 -3.00 -29.28
N THR A 122 -1.66 -4.24 -28.90
CA THR A 122 -2.94 -4.89 -29.21
C THR A 122 -3.41 -5.72 -28.02
N PRO A 123 -4.67 -6.20 -28.00
CA PRO A 123 -5.16 -7.08 -26.93
C PRO A 123 -4.38 -8.40 -26.76
N LYS A 124 -3.64 -8.84 -27.79
CA LYS A 124 -2.89 -10.11 -27.79
C LYS A 124 -1.39 -9.91 -27.63
N ASP A 125 -0.89 -8.72 -27.96
CA ASP A 125 0.52 -8.35 -27.93
C ASP A 125 0.60 -6.93 -27.36
N TYR A 126 0.56 -6.84 -26.03
CA TYR A 126 0.54 -5.56 -25.33
C TYR A 126 1.90 -4.86 -25.47
N ALA A 127 1.87 -3.54 -25.62
CA ALA A 127 3.05 -2.68 -25.69
C ALA A 127 2.79 -1.42 -24.86
N PHE A 128 2.93 -1.55 -23.55
CA PHE A 128 2.63 -0.44 -22.63
C PHE A 128 3.57 0.75 -22.87
N GLY A 129 2.96 1.93 -22.99
CA GLY A 129 3.62 3.21 -23.16
C GLY A 129 4.08 3.84 -21.83
N GLU A 130 4.37 5.13 -21.88
CA GLU A 130 4.80 5.89 -20.71
C GLU A 130 3.62 6.22 -19.78
N PRO A 131 3.81 6.20 -18.44
CA PRO A 131 2.78 6.58 -17.50
C PRO A 131 2.38 8.06 -17.62
N VAL A 132 1.08 8.30 -17.76
CA VAL A 132 0.46 9.62 -17.81
C VAL A 132 -0.27 9.90 -16.50
N GLN A 133 0.10 10.98 -15.81
CA GLN A 133 -0.62 11.44 -14.62
C GLN A 133 -2.05 11.84 -14.98
N LEU A 134 -3.05 11.15 -14.44
CA LEU A 134 -4.45 11.53 -14.64
C LEU A 134 -4.72 12.88 -14.00
N LYS A 135 -5.63 13.64 -14.60
CA LYS A 135 -6.04 14.97 -14.14
C LYS A 135 -7.53 15.01 -13.83
N ALA A 136 -7.88 15.81 -12.84
CA ALA A 136 -9.23 16.15 -12.45
C ALA A 136 -9.35 17.68 -12.39
N ASP A 137 -10.29 18.28 -13.12
CA ASP A 137 -10.37 19.74 -13.33
C ASP A 137 -9.01 20.37 -13.67
N ASN A 138 -8.31 19.77 -14.65
CA ASN A 138 -6.99 20.18 -15.14
C ASN A 138 -5.84 20.16 -14.11
N ARG A 139 -6.06 19.59 -12.92
CA ARG A 139 -5.02 19.42 -11.88
C ARG A 139 -4.65 17.94 -11.75
N PRO A 140 -3.40 17.61 -11.39
CA PRO A 140 -3.02 16.22 -11.09
C PRO A 140 -3.99 15.60 -10.10
N LEU A 141 -4.56 14.46 -10.46
CA LEU A 141 -5.48 13.73 -9.62
C LEU A 141 -4.73 13.14 -8.43
N LYS A 142 -5.22 13.50 -7.24
CA LYS A 142 -4.71 13.03 -5.95
C LYS A 142 -5.84 12.48 -5.12
N ALA A 143 -5.65 11.28 -4.57
CA ALA A 143 -6.55 10.73 -3.56
C ALA A 143 -6.60 11.64 -2.33
N SER A 144 -7.74 11.60 -1.61
CA SER A 144 -8.00 12.41 -0.40
C SER A 144 -7.01 12.15 0.73
N SER A 145 -6.38 10.98 0.71
CA SER A 145 -5.27 10.54 1.56
C SER A 145 -4.36 9.64 0.71
N GLY A 146 -3.20 9.21 1.23
CA GLY A 146 -2.29 8.34 0.49
C GLY A 146 -2.92 7.02 0.02
N ARG A 147 -2.13 6.13 -0.60
CA ARG A 147 -2.56 4.79 -1.06
C ARG A 147 -3.81 4.83 -1.94
N ALA A 148 -3.69 5.46 -3.10
CA ALA A 148 -4.77 5.47 -4.07
C ALA A 148 -5.13 4.04 -4.52
N GLY A 149 -6.41 3.70 -4.41
CA GLY A 149 -7.01 2.48 -4.94
C GLY A 149 -8.04 2.83 -6.01
N PRO A 150 -7.64 3.04 -7.27
CA PRO A 150 -8.56 3.33 -8.35
C PRO A 150 -9.46 2.14 -8.68
N PHE A 151 -10.71 2.43 -9.03
CA PHE A 151 -11.67 1.53 -9.63
C PHE A 151 -12.40 2.28 -10.74
N VAL A 152 -12.56 1.64 -11.89
CA VAL A 152 -13.17 2.26 -13.07
C VAL A 152 -14.49 1.57 -13.37
N ALA A 153 -15.54 2.35 -13.56
CA ALA A 153 -16.88 1.88 -13.90
C ALA A 153 -17.64 3.01 -14.58
N ASP A 154 -18.61 2.68 -15.45
CA ASP A 154 -19.65 3.62 -15.85
C ASP A 154 -20.58 3.82 -14.66
N TRP A 155 -20.24 4.76 -13.77
CA TRP A 155 -20.85 4.85 -12.46
C TRP A 155 -22.28 5.32 -12.58
N ASP A 156 -22.59 6.26 -13.47
CA ASP A 156 -23.96 6.77 -13.63
C ASP A 156 -24.73 6.32 -14.87
N GLY A 157 -24.18 5.39 -15.64
CA GLY A 157 -24.88 4.71 -16.72
C GLY A 157 -25.03 5.57 -17.97
N ASP A 158 -24.20 6.62 -18.13
CA ASP A 158 -24.20 7.47 -19.31
C ASP A 158 -23.32 6.93 -20.45
N GLY A 159 -22.70 5.78 -20.23
CA GLY A 159 -21.88 5.09 -21.20
C GLY A 159 -20.42 5.49 -21.15
N ASP A 160 -20.02 6.48 -20.34
CA ASP A 160 -18.64 6.90 -20.15
C ASP A 160 -18.03 6.29 -18.88
N LEU A 161 -16.72 6.02 -18.87
CA LEU A 161 -16.07 5.48 -17.67
C LEU A 161 -15.75 6.58 -16.67
N ASP A 162 -16.27 6.42 -15.45
CA ASP A 162 -15.93 7.20 -14.28
C ASP A 162 -14.81 6.55 -13.46
N LEU A 163 -14.20 7.34 -12.57
CA LEU A 163 -13.14 6.88 -11.68
C LEU A 163 -13.55 7.04 -10.22
N LEU A 164 -13.58 5.92 -9.49
CA LEU A 164 -13.65 5.91 -8.03
C LEU A 164 -12.25 5.68 -7.45
N VAL A 165 -11.90 6.39 -6.39
CA VAL A 165 -10.58 6.24 -5.75
C VAL A 165 -10.75 6.07 -4.25
N GLY A 166 -10.35 4.89 -3.77
CA GLY A 166 -10.22 4.58 -2.35
C GLY A 166 -8.91 5.16 -1.81
N ALA A 167 -8.92 5.58 -0.55
CA ALA A 167 -7.77 6.22 0.08
C ALA A 167 -7.36 5.55 1.41
N GLU A 168 -6.15 5.89 1.88
CA GLU A 168 -5.56 5.36 3.10
C GLU A 168 -6.41 5.62 4.33
N ASN A 169 -7.13 6.73 4.41
CA ASN A 169 -8.03 7.03 5.54
C ASN A 169 -9.39 6.31 5.48
N GLY A 170 -9.62 5.42 4.51
CA GLY A 170 -10.88 4.67 4.36
C GLY A 170 -12.00 5.43 3.64
N SER A 171 -11.72 6.62 3.10
CA SER A 171 -12.67 7.35 2.25
C SER A 171 -12.66 6.85 0.81
N VAL A 172 -13.73 7.14 0.09
CA VAL A 172 -13.86 6.93 -1.36
C VAL A 172 -14.34 8.22 -2.02
N SER A 173 -13.64 8.63 -3.07
CA SER A 173 -13.99 9.78 -3.90
C SER A 173 -14.38 9.33 -5.30
N LEU A 174 -15.44 9.92 -5.84
CA LEU A 174 -15.86 9.82 -7.23
C LEU A 174 -15.29 10.99 -8.03
N TYR A 175 -14.75 10.70 -9.20
CA TYR A 175 -14.35 11.65 -10.24
C TYR A 175 -15.20 11.32 -11.45
N LYS A 176 -16.25 12.13 -11.69
CA LYS A 176 -17.16 11.89 -12.81
C LYS A 176 -16.46 12.25 -14.13
N ASN A 177 -16.62 11.44 -15.16
CA ASN A 177 -16.26 11.79 -16.52
C ASN A 177 -17.36 12.69 -17.13
N LYS A 178 -16.97 13.88 -17.56
CA LYS A 178 -17.83 14.84 -18.28
C LYS A 178 -17.42 15.01 -19.74
N GLY A 179 -16.49 14.18 -20.20
CA GLY A 179 -15.99 14.14 -21.56
C GLY A 179 -16.76 13.11 -22.37
N SER A 180 -16.02 12.15 -22.91
CA SER A 180 -16.54 10.97 -23.59
C SER A 180 -15.67 9.75 -23.26
N ARG A 181 -16.08 8.57 -23.72
CA ARG A 181 -15.27 7.34 -23.69
C ARG A 181 -13.87 7.49 -24.27
N THR A 182 -13.74 8.15 -25.42
CA THR A 182 -12.45 8.35 -26.11
C THR A 182 -11.70 9.61 -25.66
N SER A 183 -12.34 10.47 -24.86
CA SER A 183 -11.72 11.69 -24.35
C SER A 183 -12.20 11.99 -22.92
N PRO A 184 -11.77 11.20 -21.92
CA PRO A 184 -12.21 11.39 -20.55
C PRO A 184 -11.83 12.76 -19.99
N LYS A 185 -12.80 13.44 -19.35
CA LYS A 185 -12.61 14.71 -18.64
C LYS A 185 -13.15 14.58 -17.22
N LEU A 186 -12.27 14.21 -16.30
CA LEU A 186 -12.64 13.99 -14.92
C LEU A 186 -12.91 15.32 -14.17
N THR A 187 -14.02 15.37 -13.43
CA THR A 187 -14.35 16.48 -12.53
C THR A 187 -13.50 16.45 -11.26
N ALA A 188 -13.51 17.52 -10.46
CA ALA A 188 -13.05 17.46 -9.08
C ALA A 188 -13.68 16.30 -8.29
N ALA A 189 -12.94 15.86 -7.28
CA ALA A 189 -13.33 14.78 -6.39
C ALA A 189 -14.62 15.12 -5.62
N LYS A 190 -15.61 14.24 -5.71
CA LYS A 190 -16.77 14.20 -4.81
C LYS A 190 -16.60 13.05 -3.84
N GLN A 191 -16.43 13.32 -2.54
CA GLN A 191 -16.37 12.27 -1.54
C GLN A 191 -17.75 11.60 -1.40
N ILE A 192 -17.82 10.30 -1.72
CA ILE A 192 -19.06 9.51 -1.62
C ILE A 192 -19.05 8.58 -0.42
N VAL A 193 -17.88 8.26 0.13
CA VAL A 193 -17.72 7.55 1.41
C VAL A 193 -16.77 8.37 2.29
N PRO A 194 -17.18 8.75 3.52
CA PRO A 194 -16.33 9.54 4.40
C PRO A 194 -15.12 8.75 4.92
N PRO A 195 -14.11 9.40 5.50
CA PRO A 195 -13.01 8.70 6.18
C PRO A 195 -13.54 7.79 7.28
N GLY A 196 -12.90 6.64 7.47
CA GLY A 196 -13.09 5.82 8.66
C GLY A 196 -12.20 6.29 9.81
N LYS A 197 -12.21 5.55 10.92
CA LYS A 197 -11.39 5.87 12.10
C LYS A 197 -10.77 4.60 12.64
N VAL A 198 -9.43 4.53 12.56
CA VAL A 198 -8.66 3.43 13.16
C VAL A 198 -7.98 3.92 14.41
N THR A 199 -8.19 3.19 15.49
CA THR A 199 -7.47 3.29 16.75
C THR A 199 -6.71 1.98 16.95
N TYR A 200 -5.66 1.96 17.77
CA TYR A 200 -4.85 0.75 18.01
C TYR A 200 -4.74 0.48 19.50
N GLY A 201 -4.30 -0.73 19.85
CA GLY A 201 -3.92 -1.06 21.21
C GLY A 201 -5.09 -0.97 22.21
N PRO A 202 -4.88 -0.32 23.36
CA PRO A 202 -5.91 -0.12 24.36
C PRO A 202 -7.14 0.60 23.82
N SER A 203 -6.96 1.46 22.82
CA SER A 203 -8.01 2.30 22.22
C SER A 203 -8.80 1.62 21.09
N ALA A 204 -8.49 0.38 20.72
CA ALA A 204 -9.28 -0.37 19.74
C ALA A 204 -10.76 -0.47 20.21
N PRO A 205 -11.75 -0.31 19.30
CA PRO A 205 -13.16 -0.35 19.68
C PRO A 205 -13.61 -1.76 20.04
N LYS A 206 -14.58 -1.92 20.96
CA LYS A 206 -15.27 -3.21 21.16
C LYS A 206 -16.23 -3.54 20.01
N GLY A 207 -16.87 -2.53 19.42
CA GLY A 207 -17.85 -2.70 18.33
C GLY A 207 -17.26 -2.52 16.93
N VAL A 208 -17.98 -3.03 15.94
CA VAL A 208 -17.66 -2.91 14.50
C VAL A 208 -17.63 -1.43 14.08
N ARG A 209 -16.55 -1.01 13.41
CA ARG A 209 -16.38 0.35 12.88
C ARG A 209 -15.57 0.34 11.59
N ARG A 210 -15.88 1.30 10.70
CA ARG A 210 -15.12 1.51 9.46
C ARG A 210 -13.68 1.89 9.75
N GLY A 211 -12.78 1.14 9.15
CA GLY A 211 -11.35 1.32 9.21
C GLY A 211 -10.79 2.20 8.10
N ASN A 212 -9.57 1.90 7.71
CA ASN A 212 -8.75 2.65 6.78
C ASN A 212 -8.41 1.78 5.54
N ARG A 213 -7.59 2.27 4.60
CA ARG A 213 -7.13 1.55 3.40
C ARG A 213 -8.28 0.99 2.54
N ALA A 214 -9.17 1.87 2.11
CA ALA A 214 -10.37 1.49 1.36
C ALA A 214 -10.02 0.68 0.08
N LYS A 215 -10.71 -0.44 -0.11
CA LYS A 215 -10.68 -1.26 -1.34
C LYS A 215 -12.08 -1.34 -1.92
N ILE A 216 -12.20 -0.97 -3.19
CA ILE A 216 -13.48 -0.75 -3.85
C ILE A 216 -13.84 -1.95 -4.71
N CYS A 217 -15.10 -2.37 -4.62
CA CYS A 217 -15.78 -3.18 -5.62
C CYS A 217 -17.11 -2.50 -5.94
N VAL A 218 -17.46 -2.44 -7.22
CA VAL A 218 -18.69 -1.83 -7.71
C VAL A 218 -19.49 -2.89 -8.45
N ALA A 219 -20.77 -3.00 -8.11
CA ALA A 219 -21.74 -3.90 -8.74
C ALA A 219 -23.15 -3.40 -8.43
N ASP A 220 -24.12 -3.68 -9.30
CA ASP A 220 -25.53 -3.60 -8.93
C ASP A 220 -25.84 -4.75 -7.96
N TRP A 221 -25.78 -4.48 -6.66
CA TRP A 221 -25.79 -5.52 -5.63
C TRP A 221 -27.21 -5.93 -5.27
N ASN A 222 -28.15 -4.98 -5.31
CA ASN A 222 -29.54 -5.21 -4.99
C ASN A 222 -30.44 -5.45 -6.22
N GLY A 223 -29.91 -5.29 -7.45
CA GLY A 223 -30.63 -5.51 -8.70
C GLY A 223 -31.55 -4.35 -9.08
N ASP A 224 -31.30 -3.14 -8.60
CA ASP A 224 -32.13 -1.95 -8.87
C ASP A 224 -31.72 -1.17 -10.12
N GLY A 225 -30.66 -1.62 -10.82
CA GLY A 225 -30.12 -0.97 -12.01
C GLY A 225 -29.16 0.18 -11.70
N HIS A 226 -28.91 0.49 -10.44
CA HIS A 226 -27.88 1.43 -10.03
C HIS A 226 -26.68 0.69 -9.43
N LEU A 227 -25.47 1.12 -9.81
CA LEU A 227 -24.26 0.54 -9.24
C LEU A 227 -24.12 0.90 -7.75
N ASP A 228 -23.97 -0.12 -6.92
CA ASP A 228 -23.68 -0.05 -5.49
C ASP A 228 -22.18 -0.17 -5.23
N LEU A 229 -21.79 0.13 -3.99
CA LEU A 229 -20.40 0.12 -3.56
C LEU A 229 -20.19 -0.87 -2.42
N LEU A 230 -19.27 -1.81 -2.62
CA LEU A 230 -18.66 -2.60 -1.55
C LEU A 230 -17.28 -2.02 -1.23
N VAL A 231 -17.08 -1.65 0.02
CA VAL A 231 -15.80 -1.12 0.50
C VAL A 231 -15.21 -2.08 1.52
N GLY A 232 -14.13 -2.76 1.15
CA GLY A 232 -13.26 -3.45 2.09
C GLY A 232 -12.37 -2.45 2.83
N ASP A 233 -12.09 -2.70 4.10
CA ASP A 233 -11.18 -1.87 4.90
C ASP A 233 -10.15 -2.71 5.68
N MET A 234 -9.25 -2.00 6.36
CA MET A 234 -8.45 -2.53 7.46
C MET A 234 -8.79 -1.76 8.73
N THR A 235 -9.15 -2.46 9.80
CA THR A 235 -9.51 -1.89 11.09
C THR A 235 -8.86 -2.68 12.22
N THR A 236 -9.10 -2.21 13.44
CA THR A 236 -8.82 -3.00 14.64
C THR A 236 -10.08 -3.12 15.49
N GLN A 237 -10.13 -4.18 16.31
CA GLN A 237 -11.18 -4.38 17.29
C GLN A 237 -10.59 -5.00 18.55
N LYS A 238 -11.24 -4.79 19.69
CA LYS A 238 -10.95 -5.58 20.88
C LYS A 238 -11.18 -7.06 20.57
N PRO A 239 -10.25 -7.92 20.96
CA PRO A 239 -10.43 -9.34 20.73
C PRO A 239 -11.60 -9.81 21.58
N ASP A 240 -12.35 -10.76 21.06
CA ASP A 240 -13.40 -11.44 21.82
C ASP A 240 -12.75 -12.48 22.74
N LEU A 241 -12.25 -12.01 23.89
CA LEU A 241 -11.63 -12.83 24.93
C LEU A 241 -12.49 -12.77 26.19
N PRO A 242 -12.55 -13.87 26.95
CA PRO A 242 -13.16 -13.84 28.28
C PRO A 242 -12.43 -12.84 29.16
N GLU A 243 -13.16 -12.20 30.08
CA GLU A 243 -12.56 -11.32 31.07
C GLU A 243 -11.54 -12.13 31.91
N PRO A 244 -10.35 -11.58 32.17
CA PRO A 244 -9.31 -12.27 32.92
C PRO A 244 -9.75 -12.52 34.36
N THR A 245 -9.32 -13.63 34.92
CA THR A 245 -9.41 -13.86 36.38
C THR A 245 -8.52 -12.88 37.14
N ALA A 246 -8.81 -12.62 38.42
CA ALA A 246 -7.98 -11.74 39.26
C ALA A 246 -6.49 -12.17 39.30
N ALA A 247 -6.21 -13.48 39.24
CA ALA A 247 -4.85 -14.00 39.17
C ALA A 247 -4.16 -13.64 37.84
N GLN A 248 -4.88 -13.75 36.72
CA GLN A 248 -4.39 -13.34 35.41
C GLN A 248 -4.19 -11.84 35.33
N GLU A 249 -5.11 -11.03 35.88
CA GLU A 249 -4.96 -9.57 35.94
C GLU A 249 -3.69 -9.16 36.70
N ALA A 250 -3.46 -9.75 37.88
CA ALA A 250 -2.26 -9.50 38.66
C ALA A 250 -0.99 -9.89 37.90
N GLU A 251 -1.00 -11.04 37.22
CA GLU A 251 0.11 -11.49 36.38
C GLU A 251 0.38 -10.53 35.21
N TYR A 252 -0.67 -10.11 34.49
CA TYR A 252 -0.55 -9.18 33.38
C TYR A 252 -0.04 -7.81 33.85
N ALA A 253 -0.48 -7.33 35.02
CA ALA A 253 0.02 -6.10 35.60
C ALA A 253 1.52 -6.19 35.94
N ARG A 254 1.96 -7.33 36.50
CA ARG A 254 3.38 -7.59 36.75
C ARG A 254 4.20 -7.61 35.47
N ILE A 255 3.77 -8.36 34.46
CA ILE A 255 4.47 -8.44 33.17
C ILE A 255 4.57 -7.06 32.51
N ARG A 256 3.50 -6.25 32.55
CA ARG A 256 3.52 -4.87 32.02
C ARG A 256 4.53 -3.98 32.74
N LYS A 257 4.59 -4.07 34.07
CA LYS A 257 5.58 -3.36 34.88
C LYS A 257 7.01 -3.79 34.52
N ASP A 258 7.25 -5.10 34.38
CA ASP A 258 8.56 -5.62 34.02
C ASP A 258 8.96 -5.30 32.56
N LEU A 259 7.96 -5.05 31.69
CA LEU A 259 8.16 -4.61 30.31
C LEU A 259 8.62 -3.15 30.20
N GLU A 260 8.28 -2.27 31.13
CA GLU A 260 8.64 -0.85 31.10
C GLU A 260 10.15 -0.61 30.89
N PRO A 261 11.06 -1.15 31.73
CA PRO A 261 12.50 -0.95 31.53
C PRO A 261 13.03 -1.61 30.25
N VAL A 262 12.40 -2.71 29.79
CA VAL A 262 12.78 -3.38 28.53
C VAL A 262 12.40 -2.51 27.32
N ASN A 263 11.19 -1.94 27.31
CA ASN A 263 10.75 -1.01 26.28
C ASN A 263 11.64 0.24 26.26
N GLN A 264 11.97 0.80 27.43
CA GLN A 264 12.87 1.95 27.52
C GLN A 264 14.23 1.64 26.91
N ARG A 265 14.83 0.50 27.27
CA ARG A 265 16.12 0.09 26.71
C ARG A 265 16.05 -0.13 25.19
N TYR A 266 14.99 -0.75 24.70
CA TYR A 266 14.76 -0.95 23.28
C TYR A 266 14.71 0.40 22.53
N SER A 267 13.95 1.37 23.05
CA SER A 267 13.87 2.72 22.49
C SER A 267 15.21 3.44 22.48
N GLU A 268 15.99 3.38 23.56
CA GLU A 268 17.34 3.96 23.63
C GLU A 268 18.28 3.38 22.56
N LEU A 269 18.19 2.07 22.29
CA LEU A 269 19.02 1.40 21.28
C LEU A 269 18.62 1.81 19.86
N ILE A 270 17.30 1.91 19.59
CA ILE A 270 16.80 2.45 18.33
C ILE A 270 17.28 3.90 18.12
N ASP A 271 17.21 4.75 19.15
CA ASP A 271 17.65 6.14 19.06
C ASP A 271 19.16 6.26 18.81
N LYS A 272 19.99 5.36 19.35
CA LYS A 272 21.42 5.30 19.03
C LYS A 272 21.69 4.94 17.57
N LEU A 273 20.86 4.09 16.96
CA LEU A 273 21.01 3.68 15.57
C LEU A 273 20.42 4.71 14.59
N MET A 274 19.26 5.28 14.92
CA MET A 274 18.41 6.03 13.99
C MET A 274 18.34 7.53 14.31
N GLY A 275 18.63 7.92 15.54
CA GLY A 275 18.57 9.31 16.01
C GLY A 275 19.79 10.14 15.62
N ASN A 276 19.86 11.36 16.18
CA ASN A 276 20.93 12.31 15.88
C ASN A 276 22.29 11.93 16.50
N SER A 277 22.29 11.12 17.56
CA SER A 277 23.50 10.63 18.22
C SER A 277 23.87 9.26 17.65
N ARG A 278 24.39 9.25 16.41
CA ARG A 278 24.69 8.01 15.69
C ARG A 278 25.97 7.34 16.20
N VAL A 279 25.94 6.02 16.16
CA VAL A 279 27.10 5.15 16.33
C VAL A 279 28.16 5.45 15.25
N ARG A 280 29.45 5.49 15.62
CA ARG A 280 30.52 6.02 14.75
C ARG A 280 31.31 4.95 14.00
N THR A 281 31.32 3.72 14.49
CA THR A 281 32.10 2.61 13.91
C THR A 281 31.25 1.36 13.66
N GLU A 282 31.70 0.51 12.74
CA GLU A 282 31.02 -0.77 12.42
C GLU A 282 30.94 -1.70 13.64
N ALA A 283 32.00 -1.76 14.44
CA ALA A 283 32.05 -2.58 15.65
C ALA A 283 31.03 -2.12 16.70
N GLU A 284 30.91 -0.81 16.92
CA GLU A 284 29.89 -0.26 17.81
C GLU A 284 28.47 -0.49 17.25
N GLN A 285 28.30 -0.37 15.93
CA GLN A 285 26.99 -0.56 15.29
C GLN A 285 26.52 -2.00 15.43
N LYS A 286 27.42 -2.96 15.19
CA LYS A 286 27.17 -4.39 15.38
C LYS A 286 26.77 -4.69 16.83
N LYS A 287 27.50 -4.14 17.80
CA LYS A 287 27.20 -4.32 19.23
C LYS A 287 25.81 -3.81 19.61
N VAL A 288 25.43 -2.62 19.13
CA VAL A 288 24.10 -2.05 19.39
C VAL A 288 23.01 -2.87 18.70
N GLN A 289 23.27 -3.42 17.51
CA GLN A 289 22.33 -4.31 16.81
C GLN A 289 22.14 -5.66 17.52
N GLU A 290 23.21 -6.27 18.00
CA GLU A 290 23.16 -7.51 18.79
C GLU A 290 22.33 -7.29 20.07
N GLU A 291 22.64 -6.22 20.83
CA GLU A 291 21.86 -5.89 22.03
C GLU A 291 20.40 -5.57 21.72
N LEU A 292 20.13 -4.85 20.62
CA LEU A 292 18.76 -4.56 20.18
C LEU A 292 17.99 -5.84 19.85
N SER A 293 18.66 -6.83 19.24
CA SER A 293 18.07 -8.14 18.97
C SER A 293 17.72 -8.87 20.27
N GLU A 294 18.65 -8.97 21.21
CA GLU A 294 18.42 -9.66 22.50
C GLU A 294 17.30 -9.01 23.31
N VAL A 295 17.29 -7.66 23.38
CA VAL A 295 16.23 -6.90 24.05
C VAL A 295 14.90 -7.07 23.32
N GLY A 296 14.93 -7.12 21.98
CA GLY A 296 13.77 -7.39 21.13
C GLY A 296 13.15 -8.76 21.40
N ASP A 297 13.97 -9.81 21.43
CA ASP A 297 13.54 -11.19 21.70
C ASP A 297 12.95 -11.31 23.12
N ARG A 298 13.60 -10.72 24.12
CA ARG A 298 13.08 -10.67 25.49
C ARG A 298 11.74 -9.93 25.55
N MET A 299 11.64 -8.78 24.89
CA MET A 299 10.41 -8.00 24.82
C MET A 299 9.28 -8.81 24.18
N GLN A 300 9.56 -9.50 23.08
CA GLN A 300 8.60 -10.36 22.39
C GLN A 300 8.13 -11.51 23.30
N ALA A 301 9.05 -12.25 23.91
CA ALA A 301 8.72 -13.36 24.81
C ALA A 301 7.87 -12.93 26.02
N MET A 302 8.03 -11.69 26.50
CA MET A 302 7.18 -11.11 27.54
C MET A 302 5.79 -10.72 27.01
N ARG A 303 5.72 -10.13 25.81
CA ARG A 303 4.45 -9.76 25.17
C ARG A 303 3.60 -10.97 24.80
N GLU A 304 4.21 -12.09 24.42
CA GLU A 304 3.51 -13.34 24.12
C GLU A 304 2.76 -13.93 25.33
N LYS A 305 3.12 -13.54 26.56
CA LYS A 305 2.43 -13.93 27.79
C LYS A 305 1.22 -13.03 28.11
N LEU A 306 1.12 -11.87 27.45
CA LEU A 306 -0.01 -10.97 27.60
C LEU A 306 -1.12 -11.34 26.59
N PRO A 307 -2.39 -11.14 26.95
CA PRO A 307 -3.46 -11.26 25.97
C PRO A 307 -3.25 -10.20 24.89
N ARG A 308 -3.56 -10.57 23.63
CA ARG A 308 -3.65 -9.60 22.54
C ARG A 308 -4.55 -8.44 22.96
N GLU A 309 -4.14 -7.20 22.70
CA GLU A 309 -4.92 -6.01 23.10
C GLU A 309 -5.98 -5.62 22.07
N TYR A 310 -5.77 -6.04 20.82
CA TYR A 310 -6.62 -5.83 19.66
C TYR A 310 -6.32 -6.87 18.59
N ASP A 311 -7.30 -7.14 17.74
CA ASP A 311 -7.13 -7.86 16.49
C ASP A 311 -7.03 -6.85 15.34
N THR A 312 -6.18 -7.15 14.36
CA THR A 312 -6.16 -6.42 13.08
C THR A 312 -6.89 -7.28 12.05
N HIS A 313 -7.95 -6.72 11.48
CA HIS A 313 -8.78 -7.40 10.49
C HIS A 313 -9.41 -6.36 9.56
N GLY A 314 -10.39 -6.75 8.77
CA GLY A 314 -11.14 -5.86 7.90
C GLY A 314 -12.61 -6.26 7.84
N TRP A 315 -13.45 -5.30 7.47
CA TRP A 315 -14.85 -5.52 7.15
C TRP A 315 -15.12 -5.15 5.69
N VAL A 316 -16.18 -5.72 5.14
CA VAL A 316 -16.75 -5.27 3.87
C VAL A 316 -18.05 -4.54 4.16
N TRP A 317 -18.12 -3.30 3.71
CA TRP A 317 -19.26 -2.41 3.92
C TRP A 317 -20.04 -2.27 2.62
N LEU A 318 -21.33 -2.58 2.66
CA LEU A 318 -22.25 -2.33 1.56
C LEU A 318 -22.85 -0.93 1.68
N PHE A 319 -22.66 -0.12 0.64
CA PHE A 319 -23.30 1.18 0.46
C PHE A 319 -24.26 1.07 -0.73
N LEU A 320 -25.55 0.96 -0.42
CA LEU A 320 -26.59 0.97 -1.43
C LEU A 320 -26.72 2.39 -1.99
N ARG A 321 -26.67 2.50 -3.32
CA ARG A 321 -26.93 3.74 -4.02
C ARG A 321 -28.43 4.00 -3.99
N LYS A 322 -28.80 5.27 -3.77
CA LYS A 322 -30.18 5.71 -3.90
C LYS A 322 -30.39 6.24 -5.32
N PRO A 323 -31.60 6.05 -5.90
CA PRO A 323 -32.00 6.70 -7.16
C PRO A 323 -31.81 8.22 -7.13
#